data_AF-A0A959Y5Z2-F1
#
_entry.id   AF-A0A959Y5Z2-F1
#
_cell.length_a   1.000
_cell.length_b   1.000
_cell.length_c   1.000
_cell.angle_alpha   90.00
_cell.angle_beta   90.00
_cell.angle_gamma   90.00
#
_symmetry.space_group_name_H-M   'P 1'
#
loop_
_entity.id
_entity.type
_entity.pdbx_description
1 polymer ?
#
loop_
_entity_poly.entity_id
_entity_poly.type
_entity_poly.pdbx_seq_one_letter_code
_entity_poly.pdbx_strand_id
1 'polypeptide(L)'
;MNLSAILAKAGKRVLLRELDLHKPKLGKGWNMTHPQGLSNLLVGKVGLDEVILPTQIEGFDVILSGPAPPNASELVLSKHLEHLFREGRLRYDY
;
A
#
# COMPACT_ATOMS: atom_id res chain seq x y z
N MET A 1 -3.18 10.90 -1.71
CA MET A 1 -2.33 11.25 -2.85
C MET A 1 -1.60 12.57 -2.61
N ASN A 2 -2.24 13.73 -2.86
CA ASN A 2 -1.57 15.04 -2.70
C ASN A 2 -1.05 15.27 -1.27
N LEU A 3 -1.84 14.89 -0.25
CA LEU A 3 -1.40 14.96 1.14
C LEU A 3 -0.13 14.15 1.41
N SER A 4 -0.08 12.90 0.94
CA SER A 4 1.08 12.01 1.08
C SER A 4 2.33 12.61 0.44
N ALA A 5 2.20 13.17 -0.77
CA ALA A 5 3.30 13.84 -1.47
C ALA A 5 3.77 15.11 -0.74
N ILE A 6 2.86 15.90 -0.17
CA ILE A 6 3.20 17.10 0.62
C ILE A 6 3.99 16.70 1.86
N LEU A 7 3.55 15.67 2.59
CA LEU A 7 4.24 15.16 3.77
C LEU A 7 5.65 14.65 3.43
N ALA A 8 5.77 13.88 2.34
CA ALA A 8 7.07 13.39 1.89
C ALA A 8 8.03 14.51 1.51
N LYS A 9 7.54 15.52 0.76
CA LYS A 9 8.32 16.73 0.45
C LYS A 9 8.72 17.55 1.68
N ALA A 10 8.01 17.41 2.79
CA ALA A 10 8.38 17.97 4.09
C ALA A 10 9.41 17.11 4.85
N GLY A 11 10.03 16.12 4.18
CA GLY A 11 11.07 15.26 4.74
C GLY A 11 10.55 14.09 5.59
N LYS A 12 9.28 13.73 5.46
CA LYS A 12 8.69 12.59 6.18
C LYS A 12 8.77 11.32 5.36
N ARG A 13 8.99 10.18 6.02
CA ARG A 13 8.85 8.87 5.38
C ARG A 13 7.37 8.52 5.34
N VAL A 14 6.80 8.32 4.15
CA VAL A 14 5.37 8.13 3.94
C VAL A 14 5.10 6.83 3.17
N LEU A 15 4.15 6.03 3.64
CA LEU A 15 3.66 4.83 2.93
C LEU A 15 2.17 4.96 2.59
N LEU A 16 1.85 5.14 1.30
CA LEU A 16 0.47 5.16 0.83
C LEU A 16 -0.01 3.76 0.44
N ARG A 17 -1.07 3.28 1.07
CA ARG A 17 -1.66 1.95 0.82
C ARG A 17 -3.03 2.09 0.17
N GLU A 18 -3.25 1.39 -0.94
CA GLU A 18 -4.56 1.34 -1.60
C GLU A 18 -5.44 0.26 -0.97
N LEU A 19 -6.34 0.68 -0.09
CA LEU A 19 -7.29 -0.21 0.60
C LEU A 19 -8.60 -0.44 -0.17
N ASP A 20 -8.82 0.25 -1.30
CA ASP A 20 -9.93 -0.06 -2.19
C ASP A 20 -9.57 -1.25 -3.09
N LEU A 21 -9.89 -2.45 -2.60
CA LEU A 21 -9.67 -3.70 -3.32
C LEU A 21 -10.75 -4.02 -4.37
N HIS A 22 -11.85 -3.26 -4.40
CA HIS A 22 -12.97 -3.49 -5.33
C HIS A 22 -12.80 -2.69 -6.62
N LYS A 23 -12.42 -1.41 -6.51
CA LYS A 23 -12.28 -0.48 -7.64
C LYS A 23 -11.01 0.37 -7.49
N PRO A 24 -9.82 -0.25 -7.49
CA PRO A 24 -8.56 0.47 -7.33
C PRO A 24 -8.37 1.51 -8.44
N LYS A 25 -7.88 2.69 -8.04
CA LYS A 25 -7.66 3.86 -8.91
C LYS A 25 -6.23 4.36 -8.86
N LEU A 26 -5.46 4.02 -7.84
CA LEU A 26 -4.13 4.58 -7.60
C LEU A 26 -3.15 4.15 -8.68
N GLY A 27 -3.06 2.85 -8.96
CA GLY A 27 -2.19 2.33 -10.02
C GLY A 27 -2.47 2.97 -11.39
N LYS A 28 -3.75 3.05 -11.77
CA LYS A 28 -4.16 3.73 -13.02
C LYS A 28 -3.85 5.23 -13.02
N GLY A 29 -4.09 5.90 -11.89
CA GLY A 29 -3.85 7.34 -11.76
C GLY A 29 -2.38 7.73 -11.88
N TRP A 30 -1.46 6.84 -11.53
CA TRP A 30 -0.01 7.08 -11.55
C TRP A 30 0.75 6.27 -12.60
N ASN A 31 0.03 5.57 -13.48
CA ASN A 31 0.63 4.66 -14.46
C ASN A 31 1.61 3.66 -13.80
N MET A 32 1.27 3.21 -12.59
CA MET A 32 2.01 2.21 -11.83
C MET A 32 1.26 0.88 -11.91
N THR A 33 2.00 -0.18 -12.21
CA THR A 33 1.47 -1.53 -12.22
C THR A 33 2.41 -2.44 -11.45
N HIS A 34 1.82 -3.39 -10.73
CA HIS A 34 2.57 -4.44 -10.08
C HIS A 34 1.70 -5.71 -10.04
N PRO A 35 2.24 -6.89 -10.36
CA PRO A 35 1.45 -8.12 -10.42
C PRO A 35 0.95 -8.56 -9.04
N GLN A 36 1.56 -8.05 -7.98
CA GLN A 36 1.23 -8.34 -6.59
C GLN A 36 0.92 -7.05 -5.84
N GLY A 37 0.09 -7.10 -4.81
CA GLY A 37 -0.20 -5.93 -3.99
C GLY A 37 -0.81 -6.29 -2.65
N LEU A 38 -1.57 -5.36 -2.09
CA LEU A 38 -2.14 -5.48 -0.76
C LEU A 38 -3.01 -6.73 -0.61
N SER A 39 -3.79 -7.10 -1.63
CA SER A 39 -4.61 -8.31 -1.60
C SER A 39 -3.75 -9.58 -1.44
N ASN A 40 -2.62 -9.69 -2.15
CA ASN A 40 -1.68 -10.80 -2.02
C ASN A 40 -1.04 -10.85 -0.63
N LEU A 41 -0.67 -9.68 -0.10
CA LEU A 41 -0.06 -9.55 1.22
C LEU A 41 -1.03 -9.96 2.33
N LEU A 42 -2.31 -9.54 2.22
CA LEU A 42 -3.35 -9.87 3.19
C LEU A 42 -3.71 -11.37 3.21
N VAL A 43 -3.52 -12.09 2.11
CA VAL A 43 -3.68 -13.55 2.06
C VAL A 43 -2.38 -14.32 2.34
N GLY A 44 -1.30 -13.63 2.72
CA GLY A 44 -0.02 -14.25 3.09
C GLY A 44 0.76 -14.88 1.92
N LYS A 45 0.50 -14.47 0.68
CA LYS A 45 1.19 -15.02 -0.51
C LYS A 45 2.55 -14.37 -0.78
N VAL A 46 2.78 -13.18 -0.24
CA VAL A 46 3.97 -12.34 -0.47
C VAL A 46 4.32 -11.62 0.83
N GLY A 47 5.58 -11.26 1.00
CA GLY A 47 6.07 -10.41 2.07
C GLY A 47 5.81 -8.92 1.82
N LEU A 48 5.96 -8.11 2.87
CA LEU A 48 5.73 -6.67 2.80
C LEU A 48 6.69 -5.97 1.82
N ASP A 49 7.97 -6.35 1.83
CA ASP A 49 9.00 -5.72 0.98
C ASP A 49 8.81 -6.00 -0.51
N GLU A 50 8.13 -7.08 -0.87
CA GLU A 50 7.86 -7.46 -2.27
C GLU A 50 6.81 -6.58 -2.95
N VAL A 51 6.01 -5.85 -2.16
CA VAL A 51 4.89 -5.04 -2.66
C VAL A 51 5.04 -3.55 -2.37
N ILE A 52 6.15 -3.14 -1.76
CA ILE A 52 6.50 -1.74 -1.56
C ILE A 52 7.14 -1.20 -2.84
N LEU A 53 6.49 -0.21 -3.44
CA LEU A 53 6.92 0.42 -4.67
C LEU A 53 7.40 1.85 -4.37
N PRO A 54 8.67 2.17 -4.62
CA PRO A 54 9.14 3.53 -4.48
C PRO A 54 8.50 4.43 -5.54
N THR A 55 8.23 5.67 -5.16
CA THR A 55 7.82 6.71 -6.11
C THR A 55 9.03 7.54 -6.55
N GLN A 56 8.81 8.53 -7.42
CA GLN A 56 9.84 9.50 -7.79
C GLN A 56 10.13 10.52 -6.67
N ILE A 57 9.34 10.53 -5.59
CA ILE A 57 9.54 11.40 -4.44
C ILE A 57 10.31 10.61 -3.38
N GLU A 58 11.45 11.15 -2.95
CA GLU A 58 12.25 10.55 -1.89
C GLU A 58 11.44 10.39 -0.60
N GLY A 59 11.60 9.23 0.05
CA GLY A 59 10.87 8.90 1.27
C GLY A 59 9.38 8.62 1.07
N PHE A 60 8.90 8.50 -0.17
CA PHE A 60 7.51 8.20 -0.46
C PHE A 60 7.33 6.89 -1.25
N ASP A 61 6.71 5.93 -0.58
CA ASP A 61 6.42 4.62 -1.11
C ASP A 61 4.91 4.33 -1.20
N VAL A 62 4.57 3.36 -2.05
CA VAL A 62 3.20 2.97 -2.34
C VAL A 62 3.04 1.45 -2.30
N ILE A 63 1.89 0.98 -1.79
CA ILE A 63 1.41 -0.38 -2.00
C ILE A 63 0.10 -0.30 -2.78
N LEU A 64 0.08 -0.88 -3.98
CA LEU A 64 -1.12 -0.99 -4.82
C LEU A 64 -2.08 -2.06 -4.27
N SER A 65 -3.34 -2.02 -4.69
CA SER A 65 -4.35 -3.00 -4.23
C SER A 65 -3.97 -4.46 -4.53
N GLY A 66 -3.26 -4.70 -5.64
CA GLY A 66 -3.13 -6.02 -6.22
C GLY A 66 -4.42 -6.49 -6.93
N PRO A 67 -4.47 -7.74 -7.41
CA PRO A 67 -5.64 -8.32 -8.05
C PRO A 67 -6.84 -8.33 -7.10
N ALA A 68 -8.04 -8.09 -7.64
CA ALA A 68 -9.27 -8.07 -6.88
C ALA A 68 -9.55 -9.45 -6.24
N PRO A 69 -9.61 -9.56 -4.90
CA PRO A 69 -9.91 -10.82 -4.23
C PRO A 69 -11.44 -11.06 -4.15
N PRO A 70 -11.89 -12.32 -4.10
CA PRO A 70 -13.32 -12.64 -3.97
C PRO A 70 -13.93 -12.21 -2.62
N ASN A 71 -13.09 -12.02 -1.59
CA ASN A 71 -13.48 -11.74 -0.21
C ASN A 71 -12.83 -10.44 0.33
N ALA A 72 -12.81 -9.38 -0.48
CA ALA A 72 -12.17 -8.09 -0.17
C ALA A 72 -12.54 -7.52 1.22
N SER A 73 -13.82 -7.50 1.56
CA SER A 73 -14.32 -6.95 2.84
C SER A 73 -13.76 -7.70 4.06
N GLU A 74 -13.62 -9.03 3.97
CA GLU A 74 -13.06 -9.84 5.07
C GLU A 74 -11.55 -9.61 5.22
N LEU A 75 -10.83 -9.47 4.11
CA LEU A 75 -9.38 -9.25 4.13
C LEU A 75 -9.02 -7.92 4.79
N VAL A 76 -9.80 -6.87 4.53
CA VAL A 76 -9.60 -5.56 5.15
C VAL A 76 -9.89 -5.59 6.66
N LEU A 77 -10.80 -6.46 7.12
CA LEU A 77 -11.12 -6.63 8.54
C LEU A 77 -10.23 -7.66 9.26
N SER A 78 -9.26 -8.23 8.55
CA SER A 78 -8.42 -9.29 9.09
C SER A 78 -7.35 -8.76 10.05
N LYS A 79 -6.93 -9.62 11.00
CA LYS A 79 -5.78 -9.35 11.88
C LYS A 79 -4.46 -9.11 11.11
N HIS A 80 -4.39 -9.56 9.86
CA HIS A 80 -3.24 -9.31 8.99
C HIS A 80 -3.08 -7.83 8.69
N LEU A 81 -4.18 -7.09 8.50
CA LEU A 81 -4.10 -5.65 8.25
C LEU A 81 -3.54 -4.89 9.47
N GLU A 82 -3.92 -5.29 10.68
CA GLU A 82 -3.37 -4.69 11.91
C GLU A 82 -1.86 -4.92 12.02
N HIS A 83 -1.37 -6.12 11.68
CA HIS A 83 0.05 -6.41 11.65
C HIS A 83 0.78 -5.53 10.64
N LEU A 84 0.22 -5.41 9.44
CA LEU A 84 0.70 -4.53 8.37
C LEU A 84 0.81 -3.06 8.83
N PHE A 85 -0.16 -2.58 9.61
CA PHE A 85 -0.11 -1.26 10.22
C PHE A 85 1.00 -1.12 11.26
N ARG A 86 1.24 -2.15 12.08
CA ARG A 86 2.35 -2.15 13.05
C ARG A 86 3.70 -2.09 12.33
N GLU A 87 3.94 -2.95 11.35
CA GLU A 87 5.18 -2.97 10.58
C GLU A 87 5.42 -1.63 9.85
N GLY A 88 4.36 -1.08 9.24
CA GLY A 88 4.44 0.24 8.59
C GLY A 88 4.88 1.36 9.55
N ARG A 89 4.34 1.38 10.78
CA ARG A 89 4.69 2.40 11.79
C ARG A 89 6.13 2.32 12.28
N LEU A 90 6.80 1.18 12.14
CA LEU A 90 8.22 1.05 12.50
C LEU A 90 9.13 1.67 11.43
N ARG A 91 8.66 1.75 10.18
CA ARG A 91 9.44 2.12 8.99
C ARG A 91 9.12 3.53 8.48
N TYR A 92 7.90 4.00 8.69
CA TYR A 92 7.37 5.23 8.13
C TYR A 92 6.78 6.12 9.23
N ASP A 93 6.86 7.42 9.00
CA ASP A 93 6.30 8.43 9.90
C ASP A 93 4.79 8.59 9.66
N TYR A 94 4.30 8.26 8.44
CA TYR A 94 2.90 8.33 8.02
C TYR A 94 2.48 7.17 7.11
#